data_AF-A0A2S3QKI0-F1
#
_entry.id   AF-A0A2S3QKI0-F1
#
_cell.length_a   1.000
_cell.length_b   1.000
_cell.length_c   1.000
_cell.angle_alpha   90.00
_cell.angle_beta   90.00
_cell.angle_gamma   90.00
#
_symmetry.space_group_name_H-M   'P 1'
#
loop_
_entity.id
_entity.type
_entity.pdbx_description
1 polymer ?
#
loop_
_entity_poly.entity_id
_entity_poly.type
_entity_poly.pdbx_seq_one_letter_code
_entity_poly.pdbx_strand_id
1 'polypeptide(L)' 'MISEQDLRHACRQEHRAILVCCAQWDTTGGCSSALEEELQHHHIVLSVLRDYLMQQYHEDLHQ' A
#
# COMPACT_ATOMS: atom_id res chain seq x y z
N MET A 1 -3.58 -14.05 14.18
CA MET A 1 -3.55 -14.24 12.72
C MET A 1 -4.28 -13.07 12.10
N ILE A 2 -3.67 -12.42 11.12
CA ILE A 2 -4.35 -11.42 10.29
C ILE A 2 -5.25 -12.20 9.32
N SER A 3 -6.49 -11.78 9.13
CA SER A 3 -7.39 -12.46 8.17
C SER A 3 -7.13 -11.97 6.75
N GLU A 4 -7.50 -12.78 5.74
CA GLU A 4 -7.46 -12.35 4.34
C GLU A 4 -8.31 -11.08 4.10
N GLN A 5 -9.40 -10.93 4.85
CA GLN A 5 -10.25 -9.76 4.79
C GLN A 5 -9.52 -8.50 5.28
N ASP A 6 -8.69 -8.61 6.31
CA ASP A 6 -7.89 -7.50 6.84
C ASP A 6 -6.81 -7.09 5.83
N LEU A 7 -6.15 -8.05 5.17
CA LEU A 7 -5.16 -7.78 4.12
C LEU A 7 -5.80 -7.08 2.92
N ARG A 8 -6.96 -7.57 2.44
CA ARG A 8 -7.71 -6.92 1.36
C ARG A 8 -8.15 -5.50 1.76
N HIS A 9 -8.47 -5.27 3.03
CA HIS A 9 -8.81 -3.95 3.53
C HIS A 9 -7.58 -3.02 3.53
N ALA A 10 -6.46 -3.48 4.07
CA ALA A 10 -5.20 -2.74 4.10
C ALA A 10 -4.74 -2.35 2.69
N CYS A 11 -4.73 -3.27 1.74
CA CYS A 11 -4.37 -2.96 0.35
C CYS A 11 -5.27 -1.88 -0.27
N ARG A 12 -6.58 -1.93 -0.02
CA ARG A 12 -7.52 -0.90 -0.51
C ARG A 12 -7.31 0.45 0.17
N GLN A 13 -6.99 0.44 1.46
CA GLN A 13 -6.71 1.65 2.22
C GLN A 13 -5.46 2.35 1.68
N GLU A 14 -4.36 1.62 1.51
CA GLU A 14 -3.11 2.15 0.96
C GLU A 14 -3.30 2.66 -0.48
N HIS A 15 -4.00 1.88 -1.32
CA HIS A 15 -4.30 2.32 -2.68
C HIS A 15 -5.11 3.62 -2.71
N ARG A 16 -6.12 3.75 -1.84
CA ARG A 16 -6.92 4.96 -1.75
C ARG A 16 -6.09 6.15 -1.26
N ALA A 17 -5.19 5.95 -0.31
CA ALA A 17 -4.31 7.00 0.18
C ALA A 17 -3.39 7.52 -0.92
N ILE A 18 -2.78 6.64 -1.72
CA ILE A 18 -1.98 7.02 -2.89
C ILE A 18 -2.80 7.85 -3.88
N LEU A 19 -4.02 7.44 -4.20
CA LEU A 19 -4.89 8.22 -5.10
C LEU A 19 -5.17 9.63 -4.55
N VAL A 20 -5.33 9.77 -3.24
CA VAL A 20 -5.48 11.09 -2.59
C VAL A 20 -4.20 11.90 -2.72
N CYS A 21 -3.03 11.30 -2.49
CA CYS A 21 -1.74 11.98 -2.66
C CYS A 21 -1.51 12.44 -4.11
N CYS A 22 -1.84 11.60 -5.10
CA CYS A 22 -1.77 11.98 -6.51
C CYS A 22 -2.73 13.14 -6.85
N ALA A 23 -3.97 13.10 -6.36
CA ALA A 23 -4.92 14.18 -6.57
C ALA A 23 -4.46 15.49 -5.90
N GLN A 24 -3.80 15.40 -4.75
CA GLN A 24 -3.18 16.56 -4.11
C GLN A 24 -2.05 17.14 -4.96
N TRP A 25 -1.16 16.32 -5.51
CA TRP A 25 -0.10 16.75 -6.43
C TRP A 25 -0.71 17.52 -7.61
N ASP A 26 -1.72 16.95 -8.28
CA ASP A 26 -2.38 17.58 -9.42
C ASP A 26 -3.00 18.94 -9.06
N THR A 27 -3.51 19.08 -7.83
CA THR A 27 -4.15 20.31 -7.34
C THR A 27 -3.13 21.37 -6.95
N THR A 28 -2.02 21.00 -6.30
CA THR A 28 -0.98 21.93 -5.85
C THR A 28 0.01 22.30 -6.96
N GLY A 29 -0.01 21.60 -8.09
CA GLY A 29 0.88 21.83 -9.22
C GLY A 29 2.33 21.42 -8.96
N GLY A 30 2.56 20.58 -7.95
CA GLY A 30 3.90 20.13 -7.57
C GLY A 30 3.89 19.22 -6.34
N CYS A 31 4.92 18.37 -6.25
CA CYS A 31 5.14 17.48 -5.12
C CYS A 31 5.86 18.23 -3.99
N SER A 32 5.24 18.30 -2.82
CA SER A 32 5.92 18.80 -1.62
C SER A 32 6.75 17.67 -0.99
N SER A 33 7.79 18.02 -0.22
CA SER A 33 8.61 17.03 0.51
C SER A 33 7.76 16.12 1.41
N ALA A 34 6.73 16.67 2.04
CA ALA A 34 5.81 15.90 2.90
C ALA A 34 4.97 14.91 2.08
N LEU A 35 4.52 15.32 0.89
CA LEU A 35 3.75 14.44 -0.01
C LEU A 35 4.62 13.32 -0.59
N GLU A 36 5.89 13.62 -0.88
CA GLU A 36 6.86 12.62 -1.34
C GLU A 36 7.14 11.58 -0.24
N GLU A 37 7.35 12.02 1.00
CA GLU A 37 7.50 11.14 2.17
C GLU A 37 6.27 10.25 2.39
N GLU A 38 5.07 10.82 2.25
CA GLU A 38 3.80 10.10 2.39
C GLU A 38 3.61 9.05 1.28
N LEU A 39 3.89 9.41 0.01
CA LEU A 39 3.88 8.46 -1.11
C LEU A 39 4.90 7.34 -0.93
N GLN A 40 6.09 7.66 -0.43
CA GLN A 40 7.12 6.68 -0.14
C GLN A 40 6.68 5.72 0.98
N HIS A 41 6.03 6.24 2.03
CA HIS A 41 5.46 5.42 3.09
C HIS A 41 4.45 4.42 2.55
N HIS A 42 3.45 4.88 1.77
CA HIS A 42 2.44 4.00 1.19
C HIS A 42 3.04 2.95 0.24
N HIS A 43 4.06 3.32 -0.54
CA HIS A 43 4.80 2.37 -1.38
C HIS A 43 5.47 1.27 -0.55
N ILE A 44 6.13 1.63 0.56
CA ILE A 44 6.76 0.65 1.47
C ILE A 44 5.71 -0.29 2.06
N VAL A 45 4.58 0.23 2.56
CA VAL A 45 3.52 -0.60 3.14
C VAL A 45 2.95 -1.58 2.12
N LEU A 46 2.69 -1.14 0.88
CA LEU A 46 2.23 -2.02 -0.19
C LEU A 46 3.24 -3.12 -0.54
N SER A 47 4.54 -2.81 -0.52
CA SER A 47 5.59 -3.81 -0.78
C SER A 47 5.62 -4.90 0.29
N VAL A 48 5.47 -4.52 1.57
CA VAL A 48 5.39 -5.46 2.70
C VAL A 48 4.13 -6.33 2.59
N LEU A 49 2.98 -5.74 2.26
CA LEU A 49 1.73 -6.49 2.08
C LEU A 49 1.83 -7.50 0.93
N ARG A 50 2.47 -7.13 -0.18
CA ARG A 50 2.74 -8.04 -1.30
C ARG A 50 3.62 -9.21 -0.86
N ASP A 51 4.73 -8.92 -0.19
CA ASP A 51 5.69 -9.94 0.21
C ASP A 51 5.06 -10.93 1.21
N TYR A 52 4.24 -10.42 2.14
CA TYR A 52 3.43 -11.25 3.04
C TYR A 52 2.46 -12.17 2.29
N LEU A 53 1.69 -11.63 1.35
CA LEU A 53 0.74 -12.43 0.54
C LEU A 53 1.47 -13.49 -0.32
N MET A 54 2.64 -13.14 -0.87
CA MET A 54 3.47 -14.10 -1.59
C MET A 54 3.97 -15.22 -0.68
N GLN A 55 4.43 -14.89 0.53
CA GLN A 55 4.87 -15.89 1.49
C GLN A 55 3.72 -16.84 1.87
N GLN A 56 2.55 -16.30 2.19
CA GLN A 56 1.37 -17.09 2.52
C GLN A 56 0.98 -18.04 1.37
N TYR A 57 1.02 -17.56 0.12
CA TYR A 57 0.76 -18.40 -1.05
C TYR A 57 1.77 -19.56 -1.20
N HIS A 58 3.06 -19.32 -0.93
CA HIS A 58 4.05 -20.39 -0.97
C HIS A 58 3.82 -21.41 0.15
N GLU A 59 3.47 -20.96 1.36
CA GLU A 59 3.13 -21.85 2.48
C GLU A 59 1.92 -22.72 2.15
N ASP A 60 0.86 -22.14 1.57
CA ASP A 60 -0.36 -22.85 1.16
C ASP A 60 -0.11 -23.86 0.02
N LEU A 61 0.84 -23.61 -0.89
CA LEU A 61 1.20 -24.53 -1.98
C LEU A 61 1.99 -25.77 -1.51
N HIS A 62 2.71 -25.65 -0.39
CA HIS A 62 3.58 -26.70 0.14
C HIS A 62 2.93 -27.50 1.29
N GLN A 63 1.69 -27.16 1.66
CA GLN A 63 0.81 -27.93 2.57
C GLN A 63 -0.07 -28.91 1.80
#